data_AF-A0A1Y5PUU8-F1
#
_entry.id   AF-A0A1Y5PUU8-F1
#
_cell.length_a   1.000
_cell.length_b   1.000
_cell.length_c   1.000
_cell.angle_alpha   90.00
_cell.angle_beta   90.00
_cell.angle_gamma   90.00
#
_symmetry.space_group_name_H-M   'P 1'
#
loop_
_entity.id
_entity.type
_entity.pdbx_description
1 polymer ?
#
loop_
_entity_poly.entity_id
_entity_poly.type
_entity_poly.pdbx_seq_one_letter_code
_entity_poly.pdbx_strand_id
1 'polypeptide(L)'
;MTDLSSTPAIPVTIHRGDYRPPEWQVPDIALDFALGLEETKVAAALSVVRHADAPTPLMLRGDGLTPAAVRVDGESWNDWRMDGDDLIVDLGVPVENIWVHQHGAALVHHALDVGDPDVFHRPAWT
;
A
#
# COMPACT_ATOMS: atom_id res chain seq x y z
N MET A 1 -37.37 6.87 -0.25
CA MET A 1 -36.49 6.64 -1.41
C MET A 1 -35.13 6.30 -0.83
N THR A 2 -34.81 5.01 -0.74
CA THR A 2 -33.57 4.49 -0.15
C THR A 2 -33.09 3.39 -1.07
N ASP A 3 -32.11 3.69 -1.91
CA ASP A 3 -31.43 2.68 -2.74
C ASP A 3 -30.22 2.17 -1.96
N LEU A 4 -30.38 1.02 -1.31
CA LEU A 4 -29.31 0.23 -0.70
C LEU A 4 -29.13 -1.03 -1.55
N SER A 5 -28.90 -0.85 -2.85
CA SER A 5 -28.70 -1.95 -3.79
C SER A 5 -27.20 -2.20 -4.03
N SER A 6 -26.41 -2.31 -2.95
CA SER A 6 -25.09 -2.93 -3.04
C SER A 6 -25.26 -4.40 -2.70
N THR A 7 -25.25 -5.26 -3.72
CA THR A 7 -25.28 -6.72 -3.53
C THR A 7 -24.10 -7.11 -2.64
N PRO A 8 -24.31 -7.71 -1.45
CA PRO A 8 -23.20 -8.15 -0.62
C PRO A 8 -22.31 -9.11 -1.41
N ALA A 9 -21.02 -8.80 -1.51
CA ALA A 9 -20.05 -9.70 -2.11
C ALA A 9 -20.11 -11.04 -1.36
N ILE A 10 -20.22 -12.14 -2.10
CA ILE A 10 -20.23 -13.48 -1.50
C ILE A 10 -18.82 -13.70 -0.93
N PRO A 11 -18.67 -14.00 0.37
CA PRO A 11 -17.35 -14.19 0.96
C PRO A 11 -16.66 -15.39 0.28
N VAL A 12 -15.42 -15.17 -0.16
CA VAL A 12 -14.62 -16.22 -0.78
C VAL A 12 -14.25 -17.24 0.31
N THR A 13 -14.59 -18.51 0.08
CA THR A 13 -14.16 -19.61 0.97
C THR A 13 -12.72 -19.98 0.63
N ILE A 14 -11.80 -19.75 1.58
CA ILE A 14 -10.39 -20.11 1.44
C ILE A 14 -10.16 -21.47 2.09
N HIS A 15 -9.67 -22.45 1.33
CA HIS A 15 -9.39 -23.78 1.86
C HIS A 15 -7.95 -23.88 2.37
N ARG A 16 -7.77 -24.59 3.49
CA ARG A 16 -6.42 -24.88 4.04
C ARG A 16 -5.52 -25.60 3.03
N GLY A 17 -6.08 -26.43 2.15
CA GLY A 17 -5.35 -27.16 1.12
C GLY A 17 -4.74 -26.28 0.03
N ASP A 18 -5.26 -25.05 -0.13
CA ASP A 18 -4.77 -24.09 -1.13
C ASP A 18 -3.66 -23.18 -0.58
N TYR A 19 -3.28 -23.35 0.69
CA TYR A 19 -2.23 -22.54 1.30
C TYR A 19 -0.89 -22.74 0.60
N ARG A 20 -0.29 -21.64 0.15
CA ARG A 20 1.04 -21.60 -0.46
C ARG A 20 1.91 -20.58 0.29
N PRO A 21 3.22 -20.81 0.39
CA PRO A 21 4.14 -19.77 0.84
C PRO A 21 3.95 -18.50 0.00
N PRO A 22 4.04 -17.31 0.60
CA PRO A 22 3.91 -16.07 -0.14
C PRO A 22 5.11 -15.89 -1.08
N GLU A 23 4.87 -15.20 -2.20
CA GLU A 23 5.90 -14.90 -3.20
C GLU A 23 6.92 -13.85 -2.70
N TRP A 24 6.52 -13.06 -1.71
CA TRP A 24 7.29 -12.00 -1.09
C TRP A 24 7.27 -12.14 0.42
N GLN A 25 8.40 -11.84 1.05
CA GLN A 25 8.52 -11.65 2.49
C GLN A 25 8.74 -10.18 2.80
N VAL A 26 8.22 -9.74 3.93
CA VAL A 26 8.38 -8.37 4.44
C VAL A 26 9.05 -8.48 5.82
N PRO A 27 10.38 -8.63 5.88
CA PRO A 27 11.08 -8.84 7.15
C PRO A 27 11.01 -7.64 8.09
N ASP A 28 11.06 -6.43 7.53
CA ASP A 28 11.12 -5.18 8.29
C ASP A 28 10.07 -4.19 7.79
N ILE A 29 9.41 -3.54 8.76
CA ILE A 29 8.37 -2.54 8.51
C ILE A 29 8.53 -1.37 9.47
N ALA A 30 8.48 -0.15 8.93
CA ALA A 30 8.33 1.07 9.71
C ALA A 30 7.06 1.80 9.25
N LEU A 31 6.23 2.20 10.21
CA LEU A 31 5.00 2.93 9.97
C LEU A 31 5.06 4.27 10.70
N ASP A 32 4.75 5.35 9.99
CA ASP A 32 4.55 6.67 10.55
C ASP A 32 3.09 7.08 10.36
N PHE A 33 2.46 7.56 11.43
CA PHE A 33 1.05 7.92 11.46
C PHE A 33 0.91 9.40 11.79
N ALA A 34 0.46 10.19 10.83
CA ALA A 34 -0.01 11.54 11.06
C ALA A 34 -1.53 11.51 11.30
N LEU A 35 -1.92 11.49 12.58
CA LEU A 35 -3.31 11.46 13.00
C LEU A 35 -3.92 12.86 12.90
N GLY A 36 -4.79 13.08 11.91
CA GLY A 36 -5.65 14.25 11.81
C GLY A 36 -7.07 13.95 12.28
N LEU A 37 -7.83 15.00 12.61
CA LEU A 37 -9.26 14.86 12.91
C LEU A 37 -10.08 14.49 11.67
N GLU A 38 -9.65 15.00 10.50
CA GLU A 38 -10.34 14.80 9.24
C GLU A 38 -9.79 13.63 8.45
N GLU A 39 -8.48 13.38 8.48
CA GLU A 39 -7.81 12.32 7.74
C GLU A 39 -6.61 11.79 8.55
N THR A 40 -6.31 10.50 8.44
CA THR A 40 -5.05 9.93 8.94
C THR A 40 -4.14 9.60 7.76
N LYS A 41 -2.94 10.17 7.76
CA LYS A 41 -1.92 9.84 6.76
C LYS A 41 -0.98 8.79 7.31
N VAL A 42 -0.64 7.82 6.47
CA VAL A 42 0.23 6.70 6.85
C VAL A 42 1.37 6.61 5.86
N ALA A 43 2.60 6.80 6.33
CA ALA A 43 3.79 6.45 5.57
C ALA A 43 4.28 5.07 6.02
N ALA A 44 4.53 4.19 5.05
CA ALA A 44 5.04 2.85 5.29
C ALA A 44 6.39 2.67 4.57
N ALA A 45 7.40 2.22 5.29
CA ALA A 45 8.64 1.70 4.72
C ALA A 45 8.67 0.19 4.92
N LEU A 46 8.77 -0.54 3.82
CA LEU A 46 8.75 -2.00 3.78
C LEU A 46 10.09 -2.46 3.20
N SER A 47 10.89 -3.21 3.96
CA SER A 47 11.91 -4.04 3.33
C SER A 47 11.21 -5.24 2.74
N VAL A 48 11.51 -5.59 1.48
CA VAL A 48 10.86 -6.73 0.82
C VAL A 48 11.90 -7.67 0.23
N VAL A 49 11.64 -8.96 0.35
CA VAL A 49 12.50 -10.00 -0.21
C VAL A 49 11.64 -10.89 -1.09
N ARG A 50 12.01 -10.99 -2.37
CA ARG A 50 11.36 -11.92 -3.31
C ARG A 50 11.76 -13.34 -2.95
N HIS A 51 10.77 -14.21 -2.75
CA HIS A 51 10.96 -15.65 -2.52
C HIS A 51 10.48 -16.51 -3.71
N ALA A 52 9.85 -15.90 -4.72
CA ALA A 52 9.49 -16.55 -5.98
C ALA A 52 10.66 -16.59 -6.96
N ASP A 53 10.83 -17.71 -7.67
CA ASP A 53 11.84 -17.88 -8.72
C ASP A 53 11.55 -17.05 -9.98
N ALA A 54 10.27 -16.76 -10.22
CA ALA A 54 9.81 -16.00 -11.37
C ALA A 54 9.60 -14.51 -11.02
N PRO A 55 9.76 -13.60 -12.00
CA PRO A 55 9.36 -12.21 -11.83
C PRO A 55 7.85 -12.13 -11.63
N THR A 56 7.44 -11.76 -10.42
CA THR A 56 6.06 -11.55 -10.00
C THR A 56 5.91 -10.14 -9.39
N PRO A 57 4.81 -9.42 -9.62
CA PRO A 57 4.58 -8.15 -8.94
C PRO A 57 4.50 -8.32 -7.43
N LEU A 58 4.78 -7.24 -6.69
CA LEU A 58 4.45 -7.17 -5.27
C LEU A 58 2.99 -6.72 -5.14
N MET A 59 2.16 -7.57 -4.56
CA MET A 59 0.77 -7.24 -4.25
C MET A 59 0.64 -6.91 -2.76
N LEU A 60 0.30 -5.65 -2.46
CA LEU A 60 0.00 -5.18 -1.13
C LEU A 60 -1.52 -5.10 -0.96
N ARG A 61 -2.05 -5.99 -0.11
CA ARG A 61 -3.48 -6.06 0.19
C ARG A 61 -3.85 -4.91 1.14
N GLY A 62 -4.89 -4.16 0.82
CA GLY A 62 -5.46 -3.17 1.72
C GLY A 62 -6.93 -2.93 1.45
N ASP A 63 -7.57 -2.17 2.32
CA ASP A 63 -8.97 -1.75 2.22
C ASP A 63 -8.99 -0.22 2.29
N GLY A 64 -9.62 0.44 1.32
CA GLY A 64 -9.72 1.90 1.29
C GLY A 64 -8.37 2.63 1.14
N LEU A 65 -7.36 1.97 0.56
CA LEU A 65 -6.05 2.58 0.33
C LEU A 65 -6.12 3.57 -0.84
N THR A 66 -5.62 4.78 -0.63
CA THR A 66 -5.36 5.74 -1.71
C THR A 66 -3.87 6.07 -1.73
N PRO A 67 -3.08 5.47 -2.64
CA PRO A 67 -1.66 5.76 -2.72
C PRO A 67 -1.37 7.17 -3.20
N ALA A 68 -0.54 7.87 -2.45
CA ALA A 68 -0.09 9.21 -2.79
C ALA A 68 1.26 9.17 -3.51
N ALA A 69 2.17 8.29 -3.07
CA ALA A 69 3.44 8.05 -3.75
C ALA A 69 3.98 6.65 -3.44
N VAL A 70 4.62 6.03 -4.42
CA VAL A 70 5.43 4.81 -4.24
C VAL A 70 6.86 5.15 -4.60
N ARG A 71 7.81 4.68 -3.79
CA ARG A 71 9.25 4.82 -3.99
C ARG A 71 9.90 3.45 -3.83
N VAL A 72 10.91 3.18 -4.63
CA VAL A 72 11.69 1.93 -4.59
C VAL A 72 13.15 2.32 -4.47
N ASP A 73 13.84 1.79 -3.46
CA ASP A 73 15.24 2.11 -3.13
C ASP A 73 15.55 3.63 -3.08
N GLY A 74 14.55 4.42 -2.69
CA GLY A 74 14.64 5.89 -2.55
C GLY A 74 14.24 6.68 -3.80
N GLU A 75 13.99 6.05 -4.94
CA GLU A 75 13.55 6.71 -6.17
C GLU A 75 12.03 6.65 -6.35
N SER A 76 11.44 7.69 -6.93
CA SER A 76 10.01 7.70 -7.26
C SER A 76 9.69 6.61 -8.29
N TRP A 77 8.78 5.72 -7.92
CA TRP A 77 8.38 4.58 -8.75
C TRP A 77 6.96 4.79 -9.27
N ASN A 78 6.79 4.69 -10.59
CA ASN A 78 5.50 4.92 -11.25
C ASN A 78 4.90 3.63 -11.85
N ASP A 79 5.65 2.53 -11.88
CA ASP A 79 5.15 1.23 -12.36
C ASP A 79 4.39 0.51 -11.24
N TRP A 80 3.27 1.11 -10.86
CA TRP A 80 2.30 0.54 -9.92
C TRP A 80 0.87 0.87 -10.36
N ARG A 81 -0.09 0.09 -9.87
CA ARG A 81 -1.53 0.30 -10.11
C ARG A 81 -2.35 -0.18 -8.94
N MET A 82 -3.58 0.32 -8.85
CA MET A 82 -4.61 -0.26 -7.99
C MET A 82 -5.38 -1.34 -8.76
N ASP A 83 -5.62 -2.48 -8.12
CA ASP A 83 -6.55 -3.52 -8.57
C ASP A 83 -7.57 -3.76 -7.46
N GLY A 84 -8.76 -3.18 -7.62
CA GLY A 84 -9.69 -3.00 -6.51
C GLY A 84 -9.05 -2.16 -5.40
N ASP A 85 -9.02 -2.71 -4.19
CA ASP A 85 -8.39 -2.08 -3.02
C ASP A 85 -6.90 -2.43 -2.85
N ASP A 86 -6.36 -3.31 -3.70
CA ASP A 86 -5.00 -3.80 -3.60
C ASP A 86 -4.04 -2.95 -4.43
N LEU A 87 -2.88 -2.64 -3.86
CA LEU A 87 -1.79 -1.96 -4.57
C LEU A 87 -0.85 -3.00 -5.19
N ILE A 88 -0.73 -2.97 -6.51
CA ILE A 88 0.19 -3.82 -7.28
C ILE A 88 1.40 -2.98 -7.71
N VAL A 89 2.60 -3.38 -7.31
CA VAL A 89 3.87 -2.75 -7.67
C VAL A 89 4.68 -3.70 -8.54
N ASP A 90 4.91 -3.31 -9.79
CA ASP A 90 5.71 -4.09 -10.74
C ASP A 90 7.20 -3.75 -10.53
N LEU A 91 7.94 -4.67 -9.90
CA LEU A 91 9.30 -4.36 -9.45
C LEU A 91 10.38 -4.67 -10.48
N GLY A 92 10.12 -5.47 -11.53
CA GLY A 92 10.99 -5.72 -12.71
C GLY A 92 12.38 -6.35 -12.45
N VAL A 93 12.98 -6.07 -11.30
CA VAL A 93 14.31 -6.41 -10.81
C VAL A 93 14.19 -6.77 -9.31
N PRO A 94 15.19 -7.46 -8.73
CA PRO A 94 15.30 -7.54 -7.28
C PRO A 94 15.55 -6.15 -6.69
N VAL A 95 14.82 -5.82 -5.63
CA VAL A 95 14.92 -4.56 -4.88
C VAL A 95 15.09 -4.90 -3.41
N GLU A 96 15.75 -4.03 -2.66
CA GLU A 96 16.00 -4.26 -1.22
C GLU A 96 14.90 -3.60 -0.37
N ASN A 97 14.48 -2.38 -0.73
CA ASN A 97 13.56 -1.58 0.05
C ASN A 97 12.49 -0.89 -0.79
N ILE A 98 11.26 -0.84 -0.26
CA ILE A 98 10.12 -0.15 -0.86
C ILE A 98 9.50 0.79 0.15
N TRP A 99 9.26 2.00 -0.29
CA TRP A 99 8.62 3.07 0.48
C TRP A 99 7.27 3.37 -0.15
N VAL A 100 6.22 3.32 0.64
CA VAL A 100 4.86 3.57 0.19
C VAL A 100 4.25 4.66 1.06
N HIS A 101 3.85 5.77 0.44
CA HIS A 101 3.15 6.85 1.10
C HIS A 101 1.65 6.76 0.78
N GLN A 102 0.84 6.48 1.80
CA GLN A 102 -0.60 6.25 1.67
C GLN A 102 -1.40 7.34 2.40
N HIS A 103 -2.55 7.68 1.85
CA HIS A 103 -3.60 8.40 2.55
C HIS A 103 -4.65 7.41 3.04
N GLY A 104 -5.02 7.50 4.33
CA GLY A 104 -6.13 6.74 4.89
C GLY A 104 -7.44 7.47 4.59
N ALA A 105 -8.33 6.84 3.82
CA ALA A 105 -9.61 7.44 3.48
C ALA A 105 -10.45 7.70 4.74
N ALA A 106 -10.64 8.98 5.06
CA ALA A 106 -11.69 9.41 5.93
C ALA A 106 -12.85 9.93 5.08
N LEU A 107 -14.00 9.29 5.22
CA LEU A 107 -15.26 9.74 4.63
C LEU A 107 -15.69 11.04 5.31
N VAL A 108 -15.28 12.19 4.77
CA VAL A 108 -16.04 13.45 4.94
C VAL A 108 -15.87 14.37 3.74
N HIS A 109 -17.00 14.78 3.16
CA HIS A 109 -17.08 15.77 2.10
C HIS A 109 -16.45 17.10 2.52
N HIS A 110 -15.47 17.59 1.74
CA HIS A 110 -15.19 18.98 1.32
C HIS A 110 -13.67 19.25 1.30
N ALA A 111 -13.15 19.57 0.12
CA ALA A 111 -11.74 19.81 -0.16
C ALA A 111 -11.18 21.06 0.54
N LEU A 112 -9.98 20.94 1.14
CA LEU A 112 -8.98 22.01 1.19
C LEU A 112 -7.55 21.43 1.07
N ASP A 113 -6.79 22.12 0.23
CA ASP A 113 -5.35 22.04 -0.08
C ASP A 113 -4.47 21.55 1.08
N VAL A 114 -3.71 20.46 0.86
CA VAL A 114 -2.73 19.96 1.85
C VAL A 114 -1.33 20.29 1.37
N GLY A 115 -0.63 21.03 2.23
CA GLY A 115 0.69 21.58 1.99
C GLY A 115 1.82 20.58 1.78
N ASP A 116 2.90 21.17 1.26
CA ASP A 116 4.26 20.70 0.99
C ASP A 116 4.59 19.22 1.34
N PRO A 117 4.82 18.35 0.33
CA PRO A 117 5.16 16.94 0.52
C PRO A 117 6.62 16.70 0.98
N ASP A 118 7.42 17.74 1.19
CA ASP A 118 8.86 17.65 1.48
C ASP A 118 9.19 17.56 2.99
N VAL A 119 8.19 17.60 3.87
CA VAL A 119 8.38 17.56 5.34
C VAL A 119 8.54 16.14 5.90
N PHE A 120 8.35 15.09 5.08
CA PHE A 120 8.52 13.71 5.55
C PHE A 120 10.00 13.37 5.72
N HIS A 121 10.46 13.54 6.96
CA HIS A 121 11.81 13.22 7.42
C HIS A 121 12.25 11.85 6.91
N ARG A 122 13.28 11.86 6.06
CA ARG A 122 14.17 10.72 5.82
C ARG A 122 14.59 10.17 7.18
N PRO A 123 14.31 8.91 7.56
CA PRO A 123 15.07 8.34 8.65
C PRO A 123 16.47 8.07 8.10
N ALA A 124 17.46 8.73 8.71
CA ALA A 124 18.86 8.42 8.49
C ALA A 124 19.14 7.05 9.10
N TRP A 125 19.19 6.01 8.27
CA TRP A 125 19.81 4.75 8.64
C TRP A 125 21.21 4.74 8.02
N THR A 126 22.22 4.73 8.89
CA THR A 126 23.60 4.33 8.60
C THR A 126 23.69 2.81 8.65
#